data_AF-A0A534XJR4-F1
#
_entry.id   AF-A0A534XJR4-F1
#
_cell.length_a   1.000
_cell.length_b   1.000
_cell.length_c   1.000
_cell.angle_alpha   90.00
_cell.angle_beta   90.00
_cell.angle_gamma   90.00
#
_symmetry.space_group_name_H-M   'P 1'
#
loop_
_entity.id
_entity.type
_entity.pdbx_description
1 polymer ?
#
loop_
_entity_poly.entity_id
_entity_poly.type
_entity_poly.pdbx_seq_one_letter_code
_entity_poly.pdbx_strand_id
1 'polypeptide(L)'
;MQMLRSRTLAFALGLVAGAIPTGAKATFIDSNLAASATAHLNGGGCYPTPLVPGLLDMLTLIDPEWAAVDVDSHLPPLSDPVTIHGTVALAKVNEAGDFPGDHVTDDENTFITVDAADMGLVGTGNVHPMEGVEAGTLEVEWEIGKYPLFAWPGTGDRLTGVGRWIWDCGHPNPNPAGSCSTTISQPCAIDSDCASPTCETCVGGETCVGVTWNYHSEMHPPQALAVTRTGGYSYSKLNRRAGRLSTRTDVWISPDGGGAGDQCFLTHRPNPVALLRLECFPLSQPLANVNASDFAFDITLPPKPAGQTRPPRVQVFDQTPAGLPKPAVTTTWIPGVVDTIHAVVNMTTPVDGTLPSMVGKTIIARWINDPTPITPLRVRVTGIEILNPLKAVTPALPARQRCSVTTSQDCSVTPCPVGETCLTLGGPTPGWQVWFEVNGHWQQLPGLSRVQTPGTIPQNLIYTVGIPAGGTLHLHASGKSLACLEAQLYGQSIARDLTLYGLTDGATCLTDASKDIGRFDISLSGPDFGSGGSSMAYVTPSVGGDGGTCSITTTQLCVTDADCPGGPSDTCVVTGGSYKLHYTISKP
;
A
#
# COMPACT_ATOMS: atom_id res chain seq x y z
N MET A 1 8.13 -63.36 -65.27
CA MET A 1 9.24 -62.42 -64.97
C MET A 1 8.71 -61.40 -63.98
N GLN A 2 9.00 -61.62 -62.70
CA GLN A 2 9.97 -60.84 -61.89
C GLN A 2 9.34 -59.54 -61.37
N MET A 3 8.86 -59.54 -60.12
CA MET A 3 9.61 -59.25 -58.88
C MET A 3 9.59 -57.75 -58.55
N LEU A 4 8.86 -57.39 -57.49
CA LEU A 4 9.41 -56.95 -56.20
C LEU A 4 10.17 -55.61 -56.25
N ARG A 5 9.68 -54.60 -55.54
CA ARG A 5 10.28 -54.20 -54.25
C ARG A 5 9.46 -53.14 -53.52
N SER A 6 9.01 -53.56 -52.35
CA SER A 6 8.62 -52.73 -51.21
C SER A 6 9.75 -51.77 -50.82
N ARG A 7 9.41 -50.53 -50.46
CA ARG A 7 10.24 -49.66 -49.63
C ARG A 7 9.40 -49.11 -48.50
N THR A 8 9.45 -49.82 -47.39
CA THR A 8 9.14 -49.36 -46.04
C THR A 8 10.03 -48.16 -45.72
N LEU A 9 9.45 -46.95 -45.60
CA LEU A 9 10.13 -45.85 -44.92
C LEU A 9 9.75 -45.94 -43.44
N ALA A 10 10.69 -46.42 -42.63
CA ALA A 10 10.62 -46.29 -41.18
C ALA A 10 10.81 -44.81 -40.83
N PHE A 11 9.74 -44.12 -40.42
CA PHE A 11 9.88 -42.87 -39.70
C PHE A 11 10.36 -43.20 -38.28
N ALA A 12 11.65 -43.00 -38.05
CA ALA A 12 12.19 -42.94 -36.70
C ALA A 12 11.56 -41.72 -36.01
N LEU A 13 10.67 -41.97 -35.04
CA LEU A 13 10.29 -40.98 -34.04
C LEU A 13 11.55 -40.65 -33.24
N GLY A 14 12.23 -39.57 -33.62
CA GLY A 14 13.21 -38.93 -32.77
C GLY A 14 12.47 -38.34 -31.58
N LEU A 15 12.51 -39.03 -30.44
CA LEU A 15 12.25 -38.45 -29.13
C LEU A 15 13.29 -37.34 -28.93
N VAL A 16 12.93 -36.11 -29.29
CA VAL A 16 13.56 -34.93 -28.72
C VAL A 16 13.10 -34.91 -27.27
N ALA A 17 13.91 -35.50 -26.39
CA ALA A 17 13.86 -35.19 -24.98
C ALA A 17 14.21 -33.71 -24.87
N GLY A 18 13.18 -32.86 -24.92
CA GLY A 18 13.30 -31.47 -24.56
C GLY A 18 13.85 -31.44 -23.15
N ALA A 19 15.07 -30.94 -23.01
CA ALA A 19 15.59 -30.55 -21.72
C ALA A 19 14.55 -29.59 -21.12
N ILE A 20 13.90 -30.03 -20.04
CA ILE A 20 13.17 -29.12 -19.16
C ILE A 20 14.21 -28.06 -18.80
N PRO A 21 13.99 -26.78 -19.12
CA PRO A 21 14.87 -25.74 -18.59
C PRO A 21 14.76 -25.90 -17.08
N THR A 22 15.83 -26.37 -16.45
CA THR A 22 16.02 -26.17 -15.02
C THR A 22 16.05 -24.66 -14.88
N GLY A 23 14.89 -24.07 -14.53
CA GLY A 23 14.75 -22.63 -14.41
C GLY A 23 15.91 -22.13 -13.55
N ALA A 24 16.76 -21.29 -14.13
CA ALA A 24 17.57 -20.42 -13.31
C ALA A 24 16.58 -19.74 -12.37
N LYS A 25 16.76 -19.91 -11.06
CA LYS A 25 15.97 -19.13 -10.10
C LYS A 25 16.15 -17.68 -10.53
N ALA A 26 15.05 -16.98 -10.83
CA ALA A 26 15.13 -15.55 -11.07
C ALA A 26 15.83 -14.95 -9.85
N THR A 27 17.00 -14.36 -10.08
CA THR A 27 17.81 -13.74 -9.04
C THR A 27 17.23 -12.37 -8.75
N PHE A 28 17.30 -11.94 -7.49
CA PHE A 28 16.94 -10.57 -7.10
C PHE A 28 17.64 -9.53 -7.98
N ILE A 29 16.96 -8.42 -8.26
CA ILE A 29 17.58 -7.28 -8.93
C ILE A 29 18.50 -6.52 -7.95
N ASP A 30 19.65 -6.08 -8.42
CA ASP A 30 20.64 -5.37 -7.60
C ASP A 30 20.14 -3.96 -7.25
N SER A 31 19.87 -3.71 -5.96
CA SER A 31 19.41 -2.42 -5.43
C SER A 31 20.40 -1.28 -5.64
N ASN A 32 21.67 -1.56 -5.91
CA ASN A 32 22.64 -0.52 -6.27
C ASN A 32 22.32 0.16 -7.61
N LEU A 33 21.52 -0.48 -8.46
CA LEU A 33 21.12 0.09 -9.75
C LEU A 33 20.28 1.36 -9.59
N ALA A 34 19.51 1.47 -8.50
CA ALA A 34 18.67 2.63 -8.20
C ALA A 34 19.49 3.94 -8.18
N ALA A 35 20.69 3.91 -7.59
CA ALA A 35 21.58 5.07 -7.45
C ALA A 35 22.73 5.08 -8.49
N SER A 36 22.64 4.27 -9.55
CA SER A 36 23.73 4.14 -10.52
C SER A 36 23.85 5.37 -11.43
N ALA A 37 25.07 5.70 -11.82
CA ALA A 37 25.31 6.79 -12.79
C ALA A 37 24.55 6.57 -14.12
N THR A 38 24.35 5.31 -14.52
CA THR A 38 23.55 4.97 -15.72
C THR A 38 22.08 5.36 -15.54
N ALA A 39 21.48 5.09 -14.38
CA ALA A 39 20.11 5.48 -14.10
C ALA A 39 19.94 7.01 -14.17
N HIS A 40 20.85 7.77 -13.53
CA HIS A 40 20.85 9.23 -13.57
C HIS A 40 21.09 9.78 -14.98
N LEU A 41 22.00 9.20 -15.76
CA LEU A 41 22.26 9.61 -17.14
C LEU A 41 21.05 9.42 -18.06
N ASN A 42 20.21 8.44 -17.77
CA ASN A 42 18.95 8.21 -18.49
C ASN A 42 17.81 9.10 -18.00
N GLY A 43 18.04 9.97 -17.01
CA GLY A 43 17.03 10.87 -16.45
C GLY A 43 16.10 10.19 -15.44
N GLY A 44 16.56 9.14 -14.75
CA GLY A 44 15.84 8.47 -13.66
C GLY A 44 16.78 8.08 -12.52
N GLY A 45 16.40 7.09 -11.71
CA GLY A 45 17.17 6.60 -10.56
C GLY A 45 17.02 7.48 -9.31
N CYS A 46 17.29 6.92 -8.14
CA CYS A 46 17.16 7.60 -6.85
C CYS A 46 18.31 8.57 -6.58
N TYR A 47 18.03 9.71 -5.94
CA TYR A 47 19.08 10.57 -5.42
C TYR A 47 19.68 9.98 -4.14
N PRO A 48 20.99 9.66 -4.12
CA PRO A 48 21.66 9.26 -2.90
C PRO A 48 21.60 10.35 -1.83
N THR A 49 21.25 9.97 -0.60
CA THR A 49 21.21 10.89 0.55
C THR A 49 22.43 10.66 1.47
N PRO A 50 22.88 11.70 2.20
CA PRO A 50 23.96 11.56 3.17
C PRO A 50 23.53 10.73 4.38
N LEU A 51 24.51 10.19 5.13
CA LEU A 51 24.25 9.45 6.37
C LEU A 51 23.56 10.30 7.44
N VAL A 52 23.75 11.62 7.40
CA VAL A 52 23.05 12.59 8.25
C VAL A 52 22.29 13.57 7.34
N PRO A 53 21.04 13.26 6.99
CA PRO A 53 20.21 14.12 6.16
C PRO A 53 20.00 15.51 6.79
N GLY A 54 20.22 16.55 5.98
CA GLY A 54 19.77 17.90 6.26
C GLY A 54 18.31 18.11 5.87
N LEU A 55 17.78 19.30 6.16
CA LEU A 55 16.37 19.63 5.92
C LEU A 55 15.97 19.45 4.45
N LEU A 56 16.81 19.86 3.50
CA LEU A 56 16.45 19.80 2.08
C LEU A 56 16.62 18.40 1.47
N ASP A 57 17.23 17.46 2.19
CA ASP A 57 17.36 16.08 1.71
C ASP A 57 16.02 15.35 1.73
N MET A 58 15.02 15.82 2.50
CA MET A 58 13.65 15.29 2.45
C MET A 58 12.98 15.48 1.08
N LEU A 59 13.50 16.35 0.22
CA LEU A 59 12.95 16.57 -1.13
C LEU A 59 13.12 15.34 -2.03
N THR A 60 13.95 14.37 -1.65
CA THR A 60 13.99 13.07 -2.34
C THR A 60 12.74 12.24 -2.10
N LEU A 61 11.94 12.55 -1.08
CA LEU A 61 10.60 11.99 -0.84
C LEU A 61 9.52 12.67 -1.72
N ILE A 62 9.92 13.21 -2.89
CA ILE A 62 8.99 13.84 -3.83
C ILE A 62 9.44 13.58 -5.27
N ASP A 63 10.69 13.92 -5.58
CA ASP A 63 11.25 13.64 -6.89
C ASP A 63 12.75 13.32 -6.85
N PRO A 64 13.13 12.10 -7.30
CA PRO A 64 12.23 10.98 -7.48
C PRO A 64 11.95 10.38 -6.11
N GLU A 65 10.70 10.39 -5.67
CA GLU A 65 10.25 9.40 -4.68
C GLU A 65 10.14 8.03 -5.36
N TRP A 66 9.63 8.02 -6.60
CA TRP A 66 9.37 6.79 -7.37
C TRP A 66 10.13 6.74 -8.70
N ALA A 67 11.34 6.18 -8.69
CA ALA A 67 12.15 6.01 -9.90
C ALA A 67 11.85 4.68 -10.60
N ALA A 68 11.57 4.66 -11.90
CA ALA A 68 11.36 3.39 -12.63
C ALA A 68 12.59 2.46 -12.53
N VAL A 69 12.37 1.17 -12.22
CA VAL A 69 13.46 0.17 -12.15
C VAL A 69 14.00 -0.16 -13.53
N ASP A 70 13.09 -0.36 -14.48
CA ASP A 70 13.40 -0.65 -15.87
C ASP A 70 12.66 0.34 -16.78
N VAL A 71 13.37 0.84 -17.78
CA VAL A 71 12.84 1.74 -18.79
C VAL A 71 12.97 1.19 -20.20
N ASP A 72 13.48 -0.04 -20.41
CA ASP A 72 13.49 -0.77 -21.68
C ASP A 72 13.68 0.14 -22.93
N SER A 73 12.64 0.30 -23.75
CA SER A 73 12.64 1.11 -24.98
C SER A 73 12.23 2.58 -24.77
N HIS A 74 12.00 2.96 -23.52
CA HIS A 74 11.50 4.25 -23.05
C HIS A 74 12.57 5.02 -22.27
N LEU A 75 12.26 6.28 -21.97
CA LEU A 75 13.01 7.08 -20.99
C LEU A 75 12.08 7.39 -19.82
N PRO A 76 12.60 7.46 -18.57
CA PRO A 76 11.86 7.93 -17.42
C PRO A 76 11.13 9.26 -17.73
N PRO A 77 9.92 9.47 -17.18
CA PRO A 77 9.22 8.62 -16.23
C PRO A 77 8.47 7.42 -16.83
N LEU A 78 8.51 7.26 -18.16
CA LEU A 78 7.81 6.19 -18.84
C LEU A 78 8.55 4.86 -18.64
N SER A 79 7.79 3.85 -18.24
CA SER A 79 8.22 2.46 -18.12
C SER A 79 7.07 1.55 -18.53
N ASP A 80 7.39 0.40 -19.10
CA ASP A 80 6.38 -0.62 -19.33
C ASP A 80 5.91 -1.19 -17.97
N PRO A 81 4.61 -1.42 -17.76
CA PRO A 81 4.13 -1.99 -16.52
C PRO A 81 4.54 -3.46 -16.42
N VAL A 82 4.87 -3.92 -15.22
CA VAL A 82 5.15 -5.33 -14.94
C VAL A 82 3.91 -6.01 -14.38
N THR A 83 3.85 -7.34 -14.51
CA THR A 83 2.86 -8.17 -13.82
C THR A 83 3.53 -8.86 -12.65
N ILE A 84 2.90 -8.83 -11.47
CA ILE A 84 3.37 -9.52 -10.27
C ILE A 84 2.30 -10.43 -9.69
N HIS A 85 2.72 -11.57 -9.17
CA HIS A 85 1.88 -12.52 -8.46
C HIS A 85 2.46 -12.78 -7.07
N GLY A 86 1.57 -12.93 -6.08
CA GLY A 86 2.01 -13.23 -4.74
C GLY A 86 0.88 -13.59 -3.79
N THR A 87 1.27 -13.88 -2.56
CA THR A 87 0.36 -14.08 -1.42
C THR A 87 0.51 -12.92 -0.46
N VAL A 88 -0.59 -12.30 -0.09
CA VAL A 88 -0.61 -11.14 0.81
C VAL A 88 -0.18 -11.58 2.20
N ALA A 89 0.90 -11.01 2.70
CA ALA A 89 1.40 -11.19 4.06
C ALA A 89 0.69 -10.23 5.02
N LEU A 90 0.55 -8.97 4.62
CA LEU A 90 -0.07 -7.90 5.39
C LEU A 90 -0.69 -6.87 4.44
N ALA A 91 -1.77 -6.24 4.88
CA ALA A 91 -2.41 -5.11 4.23
C ALA A 91 -2.74 -4.08 5.33
N LYS A 92 -2.23 -2.86 5.20
CA LYS A 92 -2.36 -1.77 6.18
C LYS A 92 -2.36 -0.42 5.48
N VAL A 93 -2.75 0.64 6.17
CA VAL A 93 -2.51 2.01 5.69
C VAL A 93 -1.12 2.47 6.10
N ASN A 94 -0.56 3.50 5.47
CA ASN A 94 0.64 4.13 6.02
C ASN A 94 0.31 4.88 7.34
N GLU A 95 0.78 4.33 8.46
CA GLU A 95 0.44 4.76 9.82
C GLU A 95 1.23 6.00 10.26
N ALA A 96 2.47 6.15 9.76
CA ALA A 96 3.32 7.32 10.01
C ALA A 96 3.02 8.49 9.05
N GLY A 97 2.30 8.21 7.95
CA GLY A 97 1.94 9.19 6.94
C GLY A 97 2.94 9.29 5.79
N ASP A 98 2.40 9.47 4.59
CA ASP A 98 3.18 9.68 3.38
C ASP A 98 3.63 11.12 3.26
N PHE A 99 4.69 11.37 2.49
CA PHE A 99 5.17 12.72 2.30
C PHE A 99 4.10 13.55 1.56
N PRO A 100 3.66 14.70 2.10
CA PRO A 100 2.47 15.40 1.59
C PRO A 100 2.67 16.09 0.24
N GLY A 101 3.93 16.28 -0.18
CA GLY A 101 4.31 17.15 -1.30
C GLY A 101 3.79 16.69 -2.66
N ASP A 102 3.41 15.42 -2.76
CA ASP A 102 2.92 14.71 -3.94
C ASP A 102 1.71 13.81 -3.68
N HIS A 103 1.37 13.52 -2.44
CA HIS A 103 0.18 12.73 -2.08
C HIS A 103 -1.11 13.57 -1.97
N VAL A 104 -2.25 12.97 -2.38
CA VAL A 104 -3.59 13.51 -2.06
C VAL A 104 -4.15 12.86 -0.79
N THR A 105 -3.85 11.59 -0.60
CA THR A 105 -4.16 10.77 0.57
C THR A 105 -3.00 9.80 0.79
N ASP A 106 -2.93 9.21 1.98
CA ASP A 106 -1.96 8.16 2.24
C ASP A 106 -2.22 6.93 1.37
N ASP A 107 -1.20 6.10 1.26
CA ASP A 107 -1.25 4.80 0.63
C ASP A 107 -1.89 3.73 1.50
N GLU A 108 -2.53 2.80 0.80
CA GLU A 108 -2.74 1.46 1.31
C GLU A 108 -1.57 0.59 0.85
N ASN A 109 -0.85 0.04 1.83
CA ASN A 109 0.34 -0.76 1.62
C ASN A 109 -0.05 -2.24 1.73
N THR A 110 0.07 -2.93 0.61
CA THR A 110 -0.07 -4.39 0.54
C THR A 110 1.30 -5.05 0.41
N PHE A 111 1.70 -5.79 1.44
CA PHE A 111 2.92 -6.58 1.47
C PHE A 111 2.66 -7.97 0.90
N ILE A 112 3.38 -8.36 -0.15
CA ILE A 112 3.24 -9.70 -0.74
C ILE A 112 4.51 -10.53 -0.62
N THR A 113 4.34 -11.81 -0.28
CA THR A 113 5.32 -12.83 -0.62
C THR A 113 5.19 -13.14 -2.11
N VAL A 114 6.17 -12.71 -2.89
CA VAL A 114 6.20 -12.83 -4.35
C VAL A 114 6.34 -14.29 -4.78
N ASP A 115 5.65 -14.67 -5.85
CA ASP A 115 5.76 -15.99 -6.43
C ASP A 115 7.15 -16.23 -7.03
N ALA A 116 7.61 -17.48 -7.00
CA ALA A 116 8.94 -17.86 -7.47
C ALA A 116 9.25 -17.43 -8.92
N ALA A 117 8.24 -17.30 -9.78
CA ALA A 117 8.38 -16.89 -11.17
C ALA A 117 8.72 -15.39 -11.32
N ASP A 118 8.32 -14.58 -10.35
CA ASP A 118 8.40 -13.12 -10.40
C ASP A 118 9.50 -12.58 -9.48
N MET A 119 10.33 -13.45 -8.88
CA MET A 119 11.40 -13.08 -7.94
C MET A 119 12.48 -12.16 -8.55
N GLY A 120 12.54 -12.06 -9.88
CA GLY A 120 13.40 -11.09 -10.56
C GLY A 120 12.92 -9.64 -10.41
N LEU A 121 11.68 -9.43 -9.97
CA LEU A 121 11.12 -8.12 -9.66
C LEU A 121 11.46 -7.65 -8.25
N VAL A 122 12.05 -8.52 -7.42
CA VAL A 122 12.37 -8.22 -6.02
C VAL A 122 13.82 -7.75 -5.91
N GLY A 123 14.04 -6.60 -5.30
CA GLY A 123 15.35 -6.02 -5.04
C GLY A 123 16.13 -6.78 -3.97
N THR A 124 17.45 -6.68 -4.03
CA THR A 124 18.33 -7.18 -2.96
C THR A 124 18.05 -6.50 -1.61
N GLY A 125 17.58 -5.25 -1.64
CA GLY A 125 17.13 -4.47 -0.48
C GLY A 125 15.89 -5.07 0.19
N ASN A 126 14.89 -5.50 -0.58
CA ASN A 126 13.67 -6.11 -0.04
C ASN A 126 13.92 -7.36 0.81
N VAL A 127 14.99 -8.11 0.53
CA VAL A 127 15.33 -9.34 1.27
C VAL A 127 16.41 -9.15 2.33
N HIS A 128 16.79 -7.90 2.58
CA HIS A 128 17.78 -7.58 3.58
C HIS A 128 17.21 -7.87 5.00
N PRO A 129 17.98 -8.51 5.91
CA PRO A 129 17.42 -8.94 7.21
C PRO A 129 16.99 -7.81 8.17
N MET A 130 17.32 -6.55 7.86
CA MET A 130 17.04 -5.41 8.73
C MET A 130 15.73 -4.69 8.42
N GLU A 131 14.98 -5.10 7.40
CA GLU A 131 13.78 -4.40 6.91
C GLU A 131 12.49 -4.75 7.70
N GLY A 132 12.61 -5.25 8.94
CA GLY A 132 11.47 -5.45 9.84
C GLY A 132 10.33 -6.27 9.24
N VAL A 133 9.15 -5.64 9.06
CA VAL A 133 7.93 -6.28 8.52
C VAL A 133 7.95 -6.46 6.99
N GLU A 134 8.82 -5.71 6.30
CA GLU A 134 8.94 -5.66 4.84
C GLU A 134 9.96 -6.70 4.35
N ALA A 135 10.80 -7.19 5.25
CA ALA A 135 11.86 -8.17 4.98
C ALA A 135 11.31 -9.44 4.32
N GLY A 136 11.72 -9.67 3.08
CA GLY A 136 11.30 -10.81 2.27
C GLY A 136 9.97 -10.64 1.56
N THR A 137 9.41 -9.43 1.57
CA THR A 137 8.19 -9.07 0.82
C THR A 137 8.47 -7.96 -0.17
N LEU A 138 7.54 -7.77 -1.09
CA LEU A 138 7.50 -6.62 -1.99
C LEU A 138 6.22 -5.84 -1.70
N GLU A 139 6.34 -4.51 -1.68
CA GLU A 139 5.22 -3.60 -1.45
C GLU A 139 4.44 -3.31 -2.72
N VAL A 140 3.12 -3.24 -2.55
CA VAL A 140 2.17 -2.83 -3.57
C VAL A 140 1.36 -1.70 -2.95
N GLU A 141 1.61 -0.48 -3.40
CA GLU A 141 1.07 0.73 -2.77
C GLU A 141 0.10 1.43 -3.70
N TRP A 142 -1.04 1.88 -3.14
CA TRP A 142 -2.00 2.70 -3.87
C TRP A 142 -2.76 3.62 -2.92
N GLU A 143 -2.75 4.93 -3.22
CA GLU A 143 -3.48 5.94 -2.49
C GLU A 143 -4.91 5.51 -2.11
N ILE A 144 -5.24 5.59 -0.82
CA ILE A 144 -6.53 5.19 -0.23
C ILE A 144 -7.70 5.90 -0.93
N GLY A 145 -7.50 7.16 -1.34
CA GLY A 145 -8.48 7.95 -2.07
C GLY A 145 -8.79 7.43 -3.48
N LYS A 146 -7.92 6.59 -4.04
CA LYS A 146 -7.98 6.06 -5.42
C LYS A 146 -8.25 4.57 -5.48
N TYR A 147 -8.06 3.86 -4.36
CA TYR A 147 -8.22 2.42 -4.26
C TYR A 147 -9.46 2.03 -3.41
N PRO A 148 -10.55 1.51 -4.02
CA PRO A 148 -11.78 1.26 -3.28
C PRO A 148 -11.69 0.03 -2.36
N LEU A 149 -12.19 0.19 -1.12
CA LEU A 149 -12.17 -0.81 -0.04
C LEU A 149 -12.68 -2.22 -0.41
N PHE A 150 -13.55 -2.36 -1.42
CA PHE A 150 -14.04 -3.70 -1.81
C PHE A 150 -12.96 -4.56 -2.46
N ALA A 151 -11.93 -3.93 -3.02
CA ALA A 151 -10.81 -4.55 -3.71
C ALA A 151 -9.59 -4.75 -2.82
N TRP A 152 -9.51 -4.06 -1.67
CA TRP A 152 -8.43 -4.21 -0.70
C TRP A 152 -8.22 -5.68 -0.27
N PRO A 153 -6.97 -6.14 -0.17
CA PRO A 153 -6.65 -7.50 0.22
C PRO A 153 -6.68 -7.73 1.73
N GLY A 154 -6.82 -8.99 2.13
CA GLY A 154 -6.54 -9.44 3.49
C GLY A 154 -5.37 -10.42 3.50
N THR A 155 -4.79 -10.66 4.68
CA THR A 155 -3.72 -11.65 4.85
C THR A 155 -4.13 -13.02 4.31
N GLY A 156 -3.25 -13.62 3.51
CA GLY A 156 -3.45 -14.93 2.87
C GLY A 156 -4.18 -14.89 1.53
N ASP A 157 -4.67 -13.72 1.10
CA ASP A 157 -5.24 -13.56 -0.24
C ASP A 157 -4.16 -13.74 -1.32
N ARG A 158 -4.58 -14.20 -2.49
CA ARG A 158 -3.76 -14.22 -3.70
C ARG A 158 -3.91 -12.90 -4.43
N LEU A 159 -2.81 -12.35 -4.89
CA LEU A 159 -2.78 -11.10 -5.64
C LEU A 159 -2.18 -11.32 -7.02
N THR A 160 -2.80 -10.71 -8.02
CA THR A 160 -2.21 -10.44 -9.34
C THR A 160 -2.28 -8.96 -9.58
N GLY A 161 -1.13 -8.30 -9.73
CA GLY A 161 -1.04 -6.87 -9.97
C GLY A 161 -0.37 -6.57 -11.29
N VAL A 162 -0.79 -5.48 -11.93
CA VAL A 162 -0.11 -4.87 -13.08
C VAL A 162 0.08 -3.41 -12.75
N GLY A 163 1.29 -2.90 -12.87
CA GLY A 163 1.63 -1.56 -12.39
C GLY A 163 3.03 -1.12 -12.76
N ARG A 164 3.38 0.10 -12.37
CA ARG A 164 4.75 0.61 -12.48
C ARG A 164 5.65 -0.16 -11.51
N TRP A 165 6.81 -0.59 -11.99
CA TRP A 165 7.86 -1.18 -11.16
C TRP A 165 8.91 -0.14 -10.88
N ILE A 166 9.04 0.23 -9.62
CA ILE A 166 9.86 1.38 -9.22
C ILE A 166 10.84 1.01 -8.10
N TRP A 167 11.91 1.78 -7.99
CA TRP A 167 12.74 1.88 -6.80
C TRP A 167 12.12 2.91 -5.89
N ASP A 168 11.78 2.48 -4.68
CA ASP A 168 11.35 3.38 -3.62
C ASP A 168 12.57 4.16 -3.13
N CYS A 169 12.65 5.41 -3.54
CA CYS A 169 13.76 6.30 -3.25
C CYS A 169 13.67 6.93 -1.85
N GLY A 170 12.55 6.76 -1.14
CA GLY A 170 12.41 7.15 0.25
C GLY A 170 13.19 6.27 1.22
N HIS A 171 13.59 5.07 0.78
CA HIS A 171 14.27 4.07 1.61
C HIS A 171 15.71 3.76 1.13
N PRO A 172 16.63 4.74 1.13
CA PRO A 172 17.98 4.55 0.58
C PRO A 172 18.83 3.55 1.38
N ASN A 173 18.66 3.48 2.70
CA ASN A 173 19.24 2.49 3.63
C ASN A 173 20.62 1.92 3.22
N PRO A 174 21.68 2.76 3.15
CA PRO A 174 23.02 2.31 2.80
C PRO A 174 23.55 1.32 3.85
N ASN A 175 23.69 0.05 3.48
CA ASN A 175 24.17 -1.00 4.36
C ASN A 175 24.88 -2.14 3.60
N PRO A 176 26.19 -2.36 3.83
CA PRO A 176 27.05 -1.52 4.65
C PRO A 176 27.20 -0.12 4.05
N ALA A 177 27.33 0.88 4.92
CA ALA A 177 27.82 2.19 4.51
C ALA A 177 29.23 2.05 3.91
N GLY A 178 29.58 2.98 3.03
CA GLY A 178 30.91 3.08 2.45
C GLY A 178 31.92 3.69 3.41
N SER A 179 33.12 3.94 2.89
CA SER A 179 34.18 4.66 3.62
C SER A 179 34.81 5.71 2.73
N CYS A 180 35.27 6.79 3.35
CA CYS A 180 35.97 7.83 2.60
C CYS A 180 37.31 7.28 2.07
N SER A 181 37.61 7.60 0.81
CA SER A 181 38.72 7.02 0.04
C SER A 181 40.10 7.09 0.71
N THR A 182 40.35 8.06 1.59
CA THR A 182 41.61 8.23 2.34
C THR A 182 41.38 8.08 3.84
N THR A 183 40.36 8.72 4.40
CA THR A 183 39.96 8.66 5.80
C THR A 183 39.04 7.47 6.01
N ILE A 184 39.58 6.26 5.83
CA ILE A 184 38.81 5.00 5.79
C ILE A 184 38.03 4.68 7.07
N SER A 185 38.29 5.38 8.17
CA SER A 185 37.52 5.26 9.41
C SER A 185 36.22 6.08 9.40
N GLN A 186 36.08 7.02 8.46
CA GLN A 186 34.88 7.83 8.30
C GLN A 186 33.88 7.06 7.43
N PRO A 187 32.69 6.70 7.98
CA PRO A 187 31.62 6.14 7.17
C PRO A 187 31.03 7.21 6.26
N CYS A 188 30.57 6.79 5.08
CA CYS A 188 29.92 7.66 4.11
C CYS A 188 28.85 6.92 3.33
N ALA A 189 27.89 7.67 2.80
CA ALA A 189 26.97 7.22 1.77
C ALA A 189 27.21 7.99 0.46
N ILE A 190 27.62 9.25 0.56
CA ILE A 190 27.95 10.12 -0.58
C ILE A 190 29.24 10.90 -0.35
N ASP A 191 29.78 11.50 -1.41
CA ASP A 191 31.05 12.24 -1.35
C ASP A 191 31.02 13.40 -0.34
N SER A 192 29.87 14.05 -0.12
CA SER A 192 29.77 15.14 0.86
C SER A 192 29.89 14.68 2.32
N ASP A 193 29.71 13.39 2.62
CA ASP A 193 30.02 12.84 3.95
C ASP A 193 31.54 12.83 4.21
N CYS A 194 32.35 12.88 3.15
CA CYS A 194 33.80 12.92 3.18
C CYS A 194 34.37 14.34 3.11
N ALA A 195 33.53 15.37 3.30
CA ALA A 195 33.91 16.77 3.26
C ALA A 195 33.49 17.52 4.53
N SER A 196 34.15 18.64 4.81
CA SER A 196 33.75 19.56 5.87
C SER A 196 32.40 20.22 5.53
N PRO A 197 31.47 20.41 6.49
CA PRO A 197 31.64 20.21 7.94
C PRO A 197 31.37 18.78 8.44
N THR A 198 30.81 17.89 7.63
CA THR A 198 30.43 16.53 8.04
C THR A 198 31.63 15.72 8.54
N CYS A 199 32.77 15.88 7.88
CA CYS A 199 34.03 15.27 8.27
C CYS A 199 35.16 16.31 8.33
N GLU A 200 35.43 16.86 9.51
CA GLU A 200 36.51 17.82 9.73
C GLU A 200 37.91 17.20 9.58
N THR A 201 38.04 15.89 9.80
CA THR A 201 39.32 15.17 9.70
C THR A 201 39.61 14.65 8.30
N CYS A 202 38.64 14.74 7.37
CA CYS A 202 38.80 14.21 6.02
C CYS A 202 39.74 15.08 5.19
N VAL A 203 40.45 14.44 4.27
CA VAL A 203 41.28 15.11 3.28
C VAL A 203 40.37 15.74 2.23
N GLY A 204 40.70 16.96 1.79
CA GLY A 204 39.91 17.64 0.76
C GLY A 204 39.88 16.86 -0.56
N GLY A 205 38.68 16.64 -1.10
CA GLY A 205 38.46 15.94 -2.37
C GLY A 205 38.35 14.42 -2.25
N GLU A 206 38.21 13.88 -1.04
CA GLU A 206 37.88 12.47 -0.85
C GLU A 206 36.49 12.13 -1.43
N THR A 207 36.39 10.95 -2.03
CA THR A 207 35.12 10.37 -2.48
C THR A 207 34.68 9.24 -1.56
N CYS A 208 33.38 8.97 -1.55
CA CYS A 208 32.82 7.81 -0.87
C CYS A 208 32.99 6.56 -1.73
N VAL A 209 33.47 5.47 -1.13
CA VAL A 209 33.68 4.19 -1.83
C VAL A 209 33.12 3.02 -1.04
N GLY A 210 32.66 1.98 -1.76
CA GLY A 210 32.22 0.72 -1.15
C GLY A 210 30.84 0.75 -0.48
N VAL A 211 30.00 1.75 -0.80
CA VAL A 211 28.60 1.79 -0.36
C VAL A 211 27.82 0.69 -1.05
N THR A 212 26.98 -0.01 -0.30
CA THR A 212 25.92 -0.86 -0.83
C THR A 212 24.58 -0.24 -0.48
N TRP A 213 23.77 0.04 -1.49
CA TRP A 213 22.42 0.57 -1.30
C TRP A 213 21.40 -0.56 -1.19
N ASN A 214 20.42 -0.38 -0.28
CA ASN A 214 19.32 -1.34 -0.08
C ASN A 214 17.97 -0.74 -0.45
N TYR A 215 17.92 0.09 -1.50
CA TYR A 215 16.65 0.53 -2.08
C TYR A 215 15.74 -0.67 -2.33
N HIS A 216 14.48 -0.51 -1.93
CA HIS A 216 13.45 -1.50 -2.20
C HIS A 216 12.92 -1.29 -3.61
N SER A 217 12.62 -2.39 -4.28
CA SER A 217 11.77 -2.36 -5.46
C SER A 217 10.33 -2.63 -5.06
N GLU A 218 9.38 -1.99 -5.71
CA GLU A 218 7.95 -2.13 -5.42
C GLU A 218 7.07 -1.94 -6.65
N MET A 219 5.78 -2.22 -6.50
CA MET A 219 4.76 -1.86 -7.47
C MET A 219 3.98 -0.64 -6.98
N HIS A 220 4.36 0.54 -7.46
CA HIS A 220 3.71 1.79 -7.07
C HIS A 220 3.59 2.77 -8.26
N PRO A 221 2.36 3.13 -8.66
CA PRO A 221 1.08 2.53 -8.31
C PRO A 221 0.77 1.34 -9.24
N PRO A 222 -0.03 0.39 -8.78
CA PRO A 222 -0.79 -0.49 -9.65
C PRO A 222 -1.70 0.32 -10.58
N GLN A 223 -1.88 -0.19 -11.79
CA GLN A 223 -2.95 0.23 -12.69
C GLN A 223 -4.07 -0.81 -12.79
N ALA A 224 -3.80 -2.06 -12.37
CA ALA A 224 -4.79 -3.12 -12.23
C ALA A 224 -4.41 -4.08 -11.09
N LEU A 225 -5.39 -4.46 -10.27
CA LEU A 225 -5.25 -5.48 -9.23
C LEU A 225 -6.40 -6.49 -9.34
N ALA A 226 -6.07 -7.76 -9.13
CA ALA A 226 -7.02 -8.85 -8.87
C ALA A 226 -6.65 -9.52 -7.55
N VAL A 227 -7.55 -9.42 -6.57
CA VAL A 227 -7.39 -9.98 -5.23
C VAL A 227 -8.33 -11.15 -5.05
N THR A 228 -7.77 -12.34 -4.87
CA THR A 228 -8.46 -13.63 -4.89
C THR A 228 -8.42 -14.31 -3.53
N ARG A 229 -9.59 -14.71 -3.05
CA ARG A 229 -9.77 -15.30 -1.71
C ARG A 229 -10.82 -16.42 -1.69
N THR A 230 -10.54 -17.47 -0.93
CA THR A 230 -11.47 -18.61 -0.78
C THR A 230 -12.37 -18.41 0.43
N GLY A 231 -13.66 -18.70 0.28
CA GLY A 231 -14.63 -18.55 1.36
C GLY A 231 -16.03 -19.04 0.99
N GLY A 232 -17.00 -18.70 1.83
CA GLY A 232 -18.40 -19.05 1.66
C GLY A 232 -19.21 -17.92 1.02
N TYR A 233 -19.26 -17.86 -0.32
CA TYR A 233 -19.91 -16.77 -1.04
C TYR A 233 -21.22 -17.17 -1.71
N SER A 234 -22.11 -16.19 -1.83
CA SER A 234 -23.41 -16.32 -2.45
C SER A 234 -23.45 -15.59 -3.79
N TYR A 235 -24.29 -16.10 -4.68
CA TYR A 235 -24.50 -15.59 -6.04
C TYR A 235 -25.55 -14.46 -6.09
N SER A 236 -26.03 -14.01 -4.92
CA SER A 236 -26.98 -12.89 -4.80
C SER A 236 -26.25 -11.55 -4.84
N LYS A 237 -26.75 -10.62 -5.67
CA LYS A 237 -26.27 -9.23 -5.70
C LYS A 237 -26.40 -8.54 -4.34
N LEU A 238 -27.45 -8.86 -3.59
CA LEU A 238 -27.82 -8.23 -2.32
C LEU A 238 -27.11 -8.84 -1.11
N ASN A 239 -26.68 -10.10 -1.22
CA ASN A 239 -26.09 -10.85 -0.12
C ASN A 239 -24.99 -11.73 -0.69
N ARG A 240 -23.83 -11.15 -1.04
CA ARG A 240 -22.73 -11.85 -1.73
C ARG A 240 -21.97 -12.83 -0.81
N ARG A 241 -22.42 -13.02 0.43
CA ARG A 241 -21.67 -13.67 1.51
C ARG A 241 -22.57 -14.63 2.28
N ALA A 242 -21.98 -15.62 2.94
CA ALA A 242 -22.67 -16.76 3.53
C ALA A 242 -23.42 -17.60 2.49
N GLY A 243 -22.67 -18.17 1.55
CA GLY A 243 -23.18 -19.11 0.56
C GLY A 243 -22.43 -20.45 0.58
N ARG A 244 -21.92 -20.88 -0.57
CA ARG A 244 -21.18 -22.14 -0.70
C ARG A 244 -19.69 -21.89 -0.80
N LEU A 245 -18.88 -22.93 -0.56
CA LEU A 245 -17.46 -22.87 -0.83
C LEU A 245 -17.22 -22.38 -2.27
N SER A 246 -16.44 -21.32 -2.39
CA SER A 246 -16.19 -20.61 -3.64
C SER A 246 -14.97 -19.71 -3.48
N THR A 247 -14.43 -19.30 -4.63
CA THR A 247 -13.39 -18.28 -4.69
C THR A 247 -14.02 -16.98 -5.13
N ARG A 248 -13.77 -15.90 -4.38
CA ARG A 248 -14.11 -14.52 -4.75
C ARG A 248 -12.84 -13.86 -5.27
N THR A 249 -12.94 -13.15 -6.38
CA THR A 249 -11.88 -12.27 -6.88
C THR A 249 -12.43 -10.87 -7.05
N ASP A 250 -11.86 -9.90 -6.36
CA ASP A 250 -12.19 -8.48 -6.52
C ASP A 250 -11.15 -7.84 -7.42
N VAL A 251 -11.60 -7.08 -8.41
CA VAL A 251 -10.76 -6.47 -9.44
C VAL A 251 -10.98 -4.98 -9.45
N TRP A 252 -9.89 -4.24 -9.48
CA TRP A 252 -9.87 -2.79 -9.70
C TRP A 252 -8.86 -2.43 -10.77
N ILE A 253 -9.27 -1.62 -11.74
CA ILE A 253 -8.43 -1.14 -12.84
C ILE A 253 -8.66 0.37 -12.95
N SER A 254 -7.61 1.17 -12.88
CA SER A 254 -7.69 2.62 -12.94
C SER A 254 -6.33 3.21 -13.34
N PRO A 255 -6.28 4.25 -14.19
CA PRO A 255 -5.06 4.98 -14.47
C PRO A 255 -4.71 5.99 -13.37
N ASP A 256 -5.67 6.29 -12.48
CA ASP A 256 -5.51 7.24 -11.38
C ASP A 256 -4.81 6.55 -10.21
N GLY A 257 -3.50 6.76 -10.15
CA GLY A 257 -2.60 6.22 -9.14
C GLY A 257 -2.23 7.21 -8.03
N GLY A 258 -2.86 8.38 -7.96
CA GLY A 258 -2.39 9.45 -7.07
C GLY A 258 -1.10 10.10 -7.57
N GLY A 259 -0.32 10.68 -6.65
CA GLY A 259 0.96 11.34 -6.93
C GLY A 259 1.91 10.45 -7.71
N ALA A 260 2.05 9.21 -7.25
CA ALA A 260 2.90 8.17 -7.85
C ALA A 260 2.49 7.75 -9.26
N GLY A 261 1.30 8.12 -9.71
CA GLY A 261 0.79 7.87 -11.06
C GLY A 261 0.85 9.07 -11.99
N ASP A 262 1.17 10.27 -11.50
CA ASP A 262 1.09 11.51 -12.27
C ASP A 262 2.44 11.91 -12.87
N GLN A 263 2.45 12.15 -14.19
CA GLN A 263 3.64 12.52 -14.95
C GLN A 263 4.36 13.74 -14.36
N CYS A 264 3.64 14.68 -13.76
CA CYS A 264 4.22 15.92 -13.25
C CYS A 264 5.22 15.66 -12.11
N PHE A 265 4.91 14.76 -11.17
CA PHE A 265 5.80 14.38 -10.07
C PHE A 265 6.88 13.42 -10.53
N LEU A 266 6.52 12.42 -11.35
CA LEU A 266 7.45 11.39 -11.78
C LEU A 266 8.56 11.90 -12.73
N THR A 267 8.34 13.04 -13.39
CA THR A 267 9.34 13.60 -14.30
C THR A 267 10.55 14.12 -13.52
N HIS A 268 11.58 13.29 -13.46
CA HIS A 268 12.85 13.52 -12.77
C HIS A 268 13.42 14.92 -13.02
N ARG A 269 13.64 15.67 -11.92
CA ARG A 269 14.30 16.99 -11.98
C ARG A 269 15.80 16.86 -12.15
N PRO A 270 16.53 17.94 -12.47
CA PRO A 270 18.00 17.90 -12.48
C PRO A 270 18.63 17.88 -11.08
N ASN A 271 17.88 18.29 -10.05
CA ASN A 271 18.26 18.27 -8.63
C ASN A 271 17.02 18.47 -7.75
N PRO A 272 17.05 18.02 -6.47
CA PRO A 272 15.91 18.12 -5.56
C PRO A 272 15.42 19.57 -5.31
N VAL A 273 16.31 20.57 -5.32
CA VAL A 273 15.93 21.98 -5.03
C VAL A 273 14.99 22.56 -6.10
N ALA A 274 14.92 21.97 -7.30
CA ALA A 274 13.96 22.34 -8.32
C ALA A 274 12.50 22.13 -7.89
N LEU A 275 12.25 21.23 -6.92
CA LEU A 275 10.93 20.90 -6.40
C LEU A 275 10.26 22.04 -5.63
N LEU A 276 11.04 22.98 -5.10
CA LEU A 276 10.53 24.16 -4.38
C LEU A 276 9.72 25.12 -5.26
N ARG A 277 9.62 24.84 -6.56
CA ARG A 277 8.86 25.61 -7.55
C ARG A 277 7.89 24.76 -8.36
N LEU A 278 7.77 23.47 -8.03
CA LEU A 278 6.91 22.55 -8.74
C LEU A 278 5.47 22.70 -8.26
N GLU A 279 4.53 22.78 -9.20
CA GLU A 279 3.10 22.90 -8.95
C GLU A 279 2.38 21.86 -9.82
N CYS A 280 2.03 20.73 -9.22
CA CYS A 280 1.41 19.59 -9.92
C CYS A 280 -0.05 19.38 -9.57
N PHE A 281 -0.57 20.06 -8.54
CA PHE A 281 -1.97 19.94 -8.16
C PHE A 281 -2.88 20.92 -8.93
N PRO A 282 -4.12 20.50 -9.26
CA PRO A 282 -4.65 19.15 -9.11
C PRO A 282 -4.01 18.16 -10.10
N LEU A 283 -3.78 16.93 -9.64
CA LEU A 283 -3.27 15.83 -10.46
C LEU A 283 -4.17 15.62 -11.69
N SER A 284 -3.57 15.45 -12.86
CA SER A 284 -4.29 15.44 -14.13
C SER A 284 -3.58 14.72 -15.29
N GLN A 285 -2.38 14.18 -15.07
CA GLN A 285 -1.54 13.57 -16.10
C GLN A 285 -1.17 12.12 -15.73
N PRO A 286 -2.15 11.20 -15.60
CA PRO A 286 -1.85 9.82 -15.29
C PRO A 286 -0.99 9.17 -16.38
N LEU A 287 0.08 8.48 -16.00
CA LEU A 287 0.96 7.75 -16.93
C LEU A 287 0.39 6.42 -17.38
N ALA A 288 -0.38 5.76 -16.51
CA ALA A 288 -0.90 4.43 -16.75
C ALA A 288 -1.87 4.42 -17.96
N ASN A 289 -1.56 3.57 -18.95
CA ASN A 289 -2.45 3.33 -20.08
C ASN A 289 -3.24 2.03 -19.86
N VAL A 290 -4.36 2.13 -19.14
CA VAL A 290 -5.23 0.99 -18.85
C VAL A 290 -5.93 0.41 -20.08
N ASN A 291 -5.84 1.05 -21.25
CA ASN A 291 -6.38 0.56 -22.52
C ASN A 291 -5.31 -0.03 -23.45
N ALA A 292 -4.04 -0.11 -23.03
CA ALA A 292 -2.97 -0.71 -23.82
C ALA A 292 -3.15 -2.22 -24.03
N SER A 293 -3.74 -2.91 -23.04
CA SER A 293 -4.02 -4.34 -23.08
C SER A 293 -5.23 -4.68 -22.24
N ASP A 294 -5.81 -5.85 -22.47
CA ASP A 294 -6.79 -6.42 -21.56
C ASP A 294 -6.10 -6.90 -20.27
N PHE A 295 -6.83 -6.90 -19.15
CA PHE A 295 -6.28 -7.39 -17.88
C PHE A 295 -6.66 -8.86 -17.67
N ALA A 296 -5.65 -9.72 -17.69
CA ALA A 296 -5.80 -11.17 -17.56
C ALA A 296 -5.21 -11.67 -16.24
N PHE A 297 -5.91 -12.59 -15.58
CA PHE A 297 -5.47 -13.20 -14.32
C PHE A 297 -6.15 -14.55 -14.11
N ASP A 298 -5.61 -15.32 -13.17
CA ASP A 298 -6.05 -16.67 -12.86
C ASP A 298 -6.73 -16.75 -11.49
N ILE A 299 -7.89 -17.40 -11.45
CA ILE A 299 -8.67 -17.63 -10.22
C ILE A 299 -8.56 -19.10 -9.86
N THR A 300 -7.80 -19.38 -8.81
CA THR A 300 -7.71 -20.73 -8.23
C THR A 300 -9.04 -21.16 -7.64
N LEU A 301 -9.59 -22.29 -8.09
CA LEU A 301 -10.84 -22.83 -7.55
C LEU A 301 -10.60 -23.56 -6.22
N PRO A 302 -11.63 -23.68 -5.37
CA PRO A 302 -11.57 -24.58 -4.23
C PRO A 302 -11.35 -26.03 -4.70
N PRO A 303 -10.89 -26.94 -3.81
CA PRO A 303 -10.70 -28.34 -4.15
C PRO A 303 -11.95 -28.94 -4.83
N LYS A 304 -11.75 -29.65 -5.94
CA LYS A 304 -12.84 -30.23 -6.71
C LYS A 304 -13.57 -31.31 -5.90
N PRO A 305 -14.90 -31.20 -5.71
CA PRO A 305 -15.67 -32.23 -5.01
C PRO A 305 -15.58 -33.58 -5.71
N ALA A 306 -15.52 -34.66 -4.92
CA ALA A 306 -15.48 -36.02 -5.45
C ALA A 306 -16.69 -36.29 -6.36
N GLY A 307 -16.46 -36.88 -7.53
CA GLY A 307 -17.51 -37.19 -8.51
C GLY A 307 -18.04 -35.97 -9.30
N GLN A 308 -17.49 -34.76 -9.10
CA GLN A 308 -17.88 -33.61 -9.89
C GLN A 308 -17.43 -33.76 -11.35
N THR A 309 -18.38 -33.81 -12.26
CA THR A 309 -18.15 -33.88 -13.71
C THR A 309 -18.51 -32.60 -14.45
N ARG A 310 -19.26 -31.70 -13.80
CA ARG A 310 -19.70 -30.45 -14.41
C ARG A 310 -18.60 -29.38 -14.31
N PRO A 311 -18.52 -28.47 -15.30
CA PRO A 311 -17.64 -27.33 -15.20
C PRO A 311 -18.02 -26.44 -14.00
N PRO A 312 -17.05 -25.71 -13.44
CA PRO A 312 -17.31 -24.71 -12.42
C PRO A 312 -18.26 -23.64 -12.96
N ARG A 313 -19.05 -23.05 -12.06
CA ARG A 313 -19.88 -21.88 -12.37
C ARG A 313 -19.09 -20.63 -12.03
N VAL A 314 -19.20 -19.62 -12.87
CA VAL A 314 -18.64 -18.28 -12.63
C VAL A 314 -19.76 -17.26 -12.70
N GLN A 315 -19.74 -16.28 -11.80
CA GLN A 315 -20.64 -15.13 -11.84
C GLN A 315 -19.85 -13.85 -11.63
N VAL A 316 -20.12 -12.85 -12.47
CA VAL A 316 -19.48 -11.54 -12.44
C VAL A 316 -20.48 -10.51 -11.92
N PHE A 317 -20.05 -9.71 -10.95
CA PHE A 317 -20.76 -8.57 -10.41
C PHE A 317 -20.00 -7.32 -10.78
N ASP A 318 -20.65 -6.42 -11.49
CA ASP A 318 -20.04 -5.15 -11.87
C ASP A 318 -20.00 -4.20 -10.66
N GLN A 319 -18.81 -3.67 -10.38
CA GLN A 319 -18.53 -2.67 -9.34
C GLN A 319 -18.00 -1.36 -9.95
N THR A 320 -18.09 -1.22 -11.27
CA THR A 320 -17.62 -0.04 -12.00
C THR A 320 -18.42 1.18 -11.55
N PRO A 321 -17.77 2.34 -11.32
CA PRO A 321 -18.46 3.56 -10.94
C PRO A 321 -19.61 3.89 -11.90
N ALA A 322 -20.65 4.52 -11.35
CA ALA A 322 -21.83 4.87 -12.11
C ALA A 322 -21.48 5.82 -13.27
N GLY A 323 -22.06 5.58 -14.44
CA GLY A 323 -21.85 6.40 -15.64
C GLY A 323 -20.63 6.02 -16.49
N LEU A 324 -19.77 5.11 -16.02
CA LEU A 324 -18.61 4.65 -16.80
C LEU A 324 -18.90 3.38 -17.63
N PRO A 325 -18.16 3.16 -18.72
CA PRO A 325 -18.21 1.93 -19.53
C PRO A 325 -18.03 0.66 -18.68
N LYS A 326 -18.88 -0.34 -18.90
CA LYS A 326 -18.87 -1.61 -18.15
C LYS A 326 -18.42 -2.75 -19.04
N PRO A 327 -17.10 -2.99 -19.15
CA PRO A 327 -16.61 -4.02 -20.05
C PRO A 327 -16.98 -5.42 -19.58
N ALA A 328 -17.07 -6.32 -20.56
CA ALA A 328 -17.28 -7.74 -20.31
C ALA A 328 -16.05 -8.40 -19.68
N VAL A 329 -16.30 -9.50 -18.97
CA VAL A 329 -15.26 -10.41 -18.49
C VAL A 329 -15.45 -11.74 -19.19
N THR A 330 -14.41 -12.21 -19.89
CA THR A 330 -14.40 -13.56 -20.47
C THR A 330 -13.71 -14.52 -19.52
N THR A 331 -14.23 -15.74 -19.40
CA THR A 331 -13.71 -16.73 -18.46
C THR A 331 -13.59 -18.10 -19.11
N THR A 332 -12.45 -18.76 -18.92
CA THR A 332 -12.16 -20.09 -19.44
C THR A 332 -11.72 -21.00 -18.30
N TRP A 333 -12.34 -22.18 -18.17
CA TRP A 333 -11.91 -23.18 -17.19
C TRP A 333 -10.71 -23.96 -17.72
N ILE A 334 -9.64 -24.00 -16.93
CA ILE A 334 -8.42 -24.74 -17.19
C ILE A 334 -8.34 -25.89 -16.16
N PRO A 335 -8.63 -27.14 -16.57
CA PRO A 335 -8.49 -28.28 -15.68
C PRO A 335 -7.01 -28.61 -15.46
N GLY A 336 -6.65 -28.94 -14.22
CA GLY A 336 -5.26 -29.22 -13.85
C GLY A 336 -5.15 -29.96 -12.51
N VAL A 337 -3.94 -30.01 -11.95
CA VAL A 337 -3.72 -30.49 -10.57
C VAL A 337 -4.47 -29.61 -9.58
N VAL A 338 -4.44 -28.31 -9.84
CA VAL A 338 -5.32 -27.31 -9.25
C VAL A 338 -6.15 -26.75 -10.40
N ASP A 339 -7.47 -26.85 -10.31
CA ASP A 339 -8.36 -26.30 -11.33
C ASP A 339 -8.40 -24.76 -11.21
N THR A 340 -8.30 -24.09 -12.36
CA THR A 340 -8.22 -22.62 -12.43
C THR A 340 -9.24 -22.06 -13.41
N ILE A 341 -9.75 -20.86 -13.15
CA ILE A 341 -10.45 -20.05 -14.14
C ILE A 341 -9.50 -18.97 -14.63
N HIS A 342 -9.16 -19.00 -15.92
CA HIS A 342 -8.53 -17.86 -16.57
C HIS A 342 -9.59 -16.81 -16.86
N ALA A 343 -9.42 -15.60 -16.36
CA ALA A 343 -10.34 -14.48 -16.52
C ALA A 343 -9.64 -13.32 -17.22
N VAL A 344 -10.37 -12.65 -18.13
CA VAL A 344 -9.88 -11.48 -18.86
C VAL A 344 -10.93 -10.37 -18.79
N VAL A 345 -10.56 -9.21 -18.27
CA VAL A 345 -11.37 -7.98 -18.31
C VAL A 345 -11.00 -7.23 -19.57
N ASN A 346 -11.97 -7.04 -20.47
CA ASN A 346 -11.72 -6.40 -21.75
C ASN A 346 -11.58 -4.88 -21.58
N MET A 347 -10.37 -4.36 -21.75
CA MET A 347 -10.08 -2.93 -21.62
C MET A 347 -9.80 -2.27 -22.97
N THR A 348 -9.53 -3.07 -24.00
CA THR A 348 -9.12 -2.60 -25.33
C THR A 348 -10.30 -2.38 -26.29
N THR A 349 -11.50 -2.87 -25.93
CA THR A 349 -12.69 -2.75 -26.77
C THR A 349 -13.65 -1.69 -26.22
N PRO A 350 -14.09 -0.71 -27.04
CA PRO A 350 -15.08 0.28 -26.62
C PRO A 350 -16.43 -0.34 -26.22
N VAL A 351 -17.05 0.17 -25.15
CA VAL A 351 -18.44 -0.09 -24.78
C VAL A 351 -19.25 1.15 -25.14
N ASP A 352 -20.26 0.99 -26.00
CA ASP A 352 -21.07 2.10 -26.52
C ASP A 352 -20.24 3.26 -27.12
N GLY A 353 -19.13 2.92 -27.78
CA GLY A 353 -18.24 3.88 -28.45
C GLY A 353 -17.15 4.49 -27.57
N THR A 354 -17.09 4.16 -26.28
CA THR A 354 -16.10 4.72 -25.34
C THR A 354 -15.25 3.61 -24.72
N LEU A 355 -13.93 3.82 -24.65
CA LEU A 355 -13.03 2.89 -23.96
C LEU A 355 -13.22 2.95 -22.43
N PRO A 356 -13.13 1.83 -21.71
CA PRO A 356 -13.22 1.83 -20.25
C PRO A 356 -12.04 2.57 -19.61
N SER A 357 -12.31 3.54 -18.73
CA SER A 357 -11.26 4.32 -18.05
C SER A 357 -11.05 3.93 -16.59
N MET A 358 -12.03 3.32 -15.95
CA MET A 358 -11.95 2.85 -14.56
C MET A 358 -12.96 1.72 -14.40
N VAL A 359 -12.55 0.58 -13.86
CA VAL A 359 -13.34 -0.65 -13.88
C VAL A 359 -13.23 -1.41 -12.57
N GLY A 360 -14.40 -1.76 -12.01
CA GLY A 360 -14.49 -2.62 -10.83
C GLY A 360 -15.26 -3.90 -11.15
N LYS A 361 -14.79 -5.06 -10.66
CA LYS A 361 -15.51 -6.33 -10.75
C LYS A 361 -15.38 -7.12 -9.45
N THR A 362 -16.42 -7.86 -9.09
CA THR A 362 -16.33 -8.99 -8.17
C THR A 362 -16.72 -10.24 -8.92
N ILE A 363 -15.83 -11.23 -8.99
CA ILE A 363 -16.05 -12.50 -9.68
C ILE A 363 -16.14 -13.60 -8.63
N ILE A 364 -17.15 -14.46 -8.72
CA ILE A 364 -17.31 -15.61 -7.84
C ILE A 364 -17.29 -16.89 -8.65
N ALA A 365 -16.28 -17.73 -8.43
CA ALA A 365 -16.08 -19.01 -9.10
C ALA A 365 -16.28 -20.17 -8.12
N ARG A 366 -17.03 -21.21 -8.51
CA ARG A 366 -17.32 -22.34 -7.62
C ARG A 366 -17.66 -23.64 -8.33
N TRP A 367 -17.55 -24.75 -7.61
CA TRP A 367 -18.13 -26.02 -8.02
C TRP A 367 -19.64 -26.06 -7.80
N ILE A 368 -20.37 -26.59 -8.79
CA ILE A 368 -21.81 -26.78 -8.69
C ILE A 368 -22.10 -27.87 -7.66
N ASN A 369 -23.04 -27.61 -6.74
CA ASN A 369 -23.44 -28.55 -5.69
C ASN A 369 -22.31 -28.98 -4.73
N ASP A 370 -21.28 -28.15 -4.56
CA ASP A 370 -20.25 -28.38 -3.54
C ASP A 370 -20.91 -28.63 -2.16
N PRO A 371 -20.64 -29.78 -1.51
CA PRO A 371 -21.22 -30.14 -0.22
C PRO A 371 -20.44 -29.61 0.98
N THR A 372 -19.31 -28.93 0.76
CA THR A 372 -18.44 -28.47 1.85
C THR A 372 -19.23 -27.54 2.79
N PRO A 373 -19.27 -27.84 4.10
CA PRO A 373 -20.02 -27.03 5.06
C PRO A 373 -19.38 -25.65 5.22
N ILE A 374 -20.21 -24.62 5.15
CA ILE A 374 -19.88 -23.23 5.42
C ILE A 374 -20.63 -22.79 6.67
N THR A 375 -19.90 -22.24 7.64
CA THR A 375 -20.47 -21.60 8.83
C THR A 375 -20.73 -20.14 8.51
N PRO A 376 -21.99 -19.68 8.50
CA PRO A 376 -22.30 -18.27 8.41
C PRO A 376 -21.98 -17.59 9.75
N LEU A 377 -21.33 -16.44 9.70
CA LEU A 377 -21.04 -15.60 10.85
C LEU A 377 -21.44 -14.16 10.57
N ARG A 378 -21.85 -13.48 11.63
CA ARG A 378 -22.04 -12.04 11.66
C ARG A 378 -21.13 -11.43 12.72
N VAL A 379 -20.25 -10.53 12.28
CA VAL A 379 -19.43 -9.69 13.15
C VAL A 379 -20.04 -8.30 13.17
N ARG A 380 -20.37 -7.79 14.36
CA ARG A 380 -20.88 -6.43 14.54
C ARG A 380 -19.91 -5.65 15.40
N VAL A 381 -19.34 -4.57 14.87
CA VAL A 381 -18.54 -3.62 15.65
C VAL A 381 -19.51 -2.61 16.26
N THR A 382 -19.54 -2.53 17.59
CA THR A 382 -20.50 -1.73 18.36
C THR A 382 -19.89 -0.46 18.94
N GLY A 383 -18.57 -0.39 19.05
CA GLY A 383 -17.88 0.81 19.52
C GLY A 383 -16.37 0.69 19.45
N ILE A 384 -15.71 1.84 19.51
CA ILE A 384 -14.29 1.98 19.79
C ILE A 384 -14.13 2.88 21.02
N GLU A 385 -13.43 2.38 22.03
CA GLU A 385 -13.08 3.13 23.24
C GLU A 385 -11.66 3.68 23.08
N ILE A 386 -11.55 4.99 22.89
CA ILE A 386 -10.28 5.70 22.81
C ILE A 386 -9.76 5.87 24.24
N LEU A 387 -8.60 5.26 24.53
CA LEU A 387 -7.93 5.34 25.83
C LEU A 387 -6.95 6.50 25.85
N ASN A 388 -6.15 6.64 24.79
CA ASN A 388 -5.27 7.77 24.56
C ASN A 388 -5.53 8.29 23.14
N PRO A 389 -5.96 9.55 22.95
CA PRO A 389 -6.24 10.10 21.62
C PRO A 389 -4.97 10.43 20.83
N LEU A 390 -3.78 10.26 21.44
CA LEU A 390 -2.47 10.54 20.82
C LEU A 390 -2.39 11.95 20.24
N LYS A 391 -2.74 12.94 21.07
CA LYS A 391 -2.64 14.36 20.75
C LYS A 391 -1.66 15.01 21.71
N ALA A 392 -0.71 15.75 21.15
CA ALA A 392 0.21 16.56 21.95
C ALA A 392 -0.57 17.60 22.76
N VAL A 393 -0.12 17.86 23.99
CA VAL A 393 -0.70 18.88 24.87
C VAL A 393 -0.49 20.28 24.26
N THR A 394 0.70 20.49 23.70
CA THR A 394 1.04 21.70 22.95
C THR A 394 1.17 21.35 21.47
N PRO A 395 0.39 21.98 20.58
CA PRO A 395 0.56 21.81 19.15
C PRO A 395 1.99 22.10 18.71
N ALA A 396 2.48 21.40 17.68
CA ALA A 396 3.82 21.60 17.14
C ALA A 396 4.09 23.07 16.74
N LEU A 397 3.05 23.77 16.27
CA LEU A 397 3.08 25.19 15.99
C LEU A 397 1.71 25.86 16.22
N PRO A 398 1.66 27.19 16.47
CA PRO A 398 0.41 27.92 16.56
C PRO A 398 -0.38 27.88 15.25
N ALA A 399 -1.72 27.89 15.35
CA ALA A 399 -2.59 27.90 14.17
C ALA A 399 -2.39 29.16 13.31
N ARG A 400 -2.24 28.96 12.00
CA ARG A 400 -2.19 30.00 10.98
C ARG A 400 -3.22 29.71 9.91
N GLN A 401 -4.06 30.70 9.61
CA GLN A 401 -5.11 30.55 8.62
C GLN A 401 -4.84 31.43 7.40
N ARG A 402 -4.87 30.83 6.22
CA ARG A 402 -4.58 31.50 4.94
C ARG A 402 -5.58 31.11 3.87
N CYS A 403 -5.90 32.04 2.98
CA CYS A 403 -6.72 31.73 1.83
C CYS A 403 -5.93 30.92 0.80
N SER A 404 -6.58 29.89 0.25
CA SER A 404 -5.96 28.88 -0.61
C SER A 404 -5.25 29.44 -1.84
N VAL A 405 -5.61 30.65 -2.32
CA VAL A 405 -4.95 31.33 -3.45
C VAL A 405 -4.33 32.66 -2.99
N THR A 406 -5.05 33.48 -2.22
CA THR A 406 -4.58 34.77 -1.72
C THR A 406 -3.67 34.58 -0.51
N THR A 407 -2.36 34.56 -0.77
CA THR A 407 -1.32 34.13 0.19
C THR A 407 -1.13 35.04 1.39
N SER A 408 -1.44 36.33 1.27
CA SER A 408 -1.27 37.31 2.35
C SER A 408 -2.50 37.47 3.24
N GLN A 409 -3.64 36.89 2.86
CA GLN A 409 -4.89 37.12 3.58
C GLN A 409 -5.05 36.14 4.75
N ASP A 410 -5.18 36.68 5.95
CA ASP A 410 -5.56 35.93 7.14
C ASP A 410 -7.07 35.71 7.19
N CYS A 411 -7.47 34.47 6.93
CA CYS A 411 -8.88 34.11 6.87
C CYS A 411 -9.55 33.85 8.22
N SER A 412 -8.77 33.90 9.32
CA SER A 412 -9.34 33.99 10.67
C SER A 412 -9.95 35.38 10.94
N VAL A 413 -9.48 36.40 10.22
CA VAL A 413 -9.90 37.80 10.39
C VAL A 413 -10.85 38.23 9.28
N THR A 414 -10.51 37.92 8.02
CA THR A 414 -11.29 38.33 6.85
C THR A 414 -11.65 37.12 5.99
N PRO A 415 -12.93 36.82 5.73
CA PRO A 415 -13.34 35.68 4.91
C PRO A 415 -12.66 35.67 3.54
N CYS A 416 -12.30 34.49 3.06
CA CYS A 416 -11.65 34.36 1.77
C CYS A 416 -12.54 34.84 0.61
N PRO A 417 -11.93 35.31 -0.49
CA PRO A 417 -12.65 35.58 -1.72
C PRO A 417 -13.48 34.38 -2.19
N VAL A 418 -14.52 34.65 -2.99
CA VAL A 418 -15.37 33.61 -3.57
C VAL A 418 -14.51 32.65 -4.41
N GLY A 419 -14.64 31.35 -4.14
CA GLY A 419 -13.86 30.30 -4.81
C GLY A 419 -12.59 29.89 -4.08
N GLU A 420 -12.24 30.55 -2.98
CA GLU A 420 -11.11 30.17 -2.12
C GLU A 420 -11.57 29.49 -0.82
N THR A 421 -10.74 28.58 -0.33
CA THR A 421 -10.94 27.91 0.96
C THR A 421 -9.99 28.49 2.01
N CYS A 422 -10.46 28.61 3.25
CA CYS A 422 -9.61 28.99 4.37
C CYS A 422 -8.85 27.75 4.86
N LEU A 423 -7.57 27.67 4.54
CA LEU A 423 -6.67 26.60 4.96
C LEU A 423 -6.10 26.92 6.33
N THR A 424 -5.76 25.88 7.09
CA THR A 424 -5.18 26.00 8.44
C THR A 424 -3.90 25.18 8.52
N LEU A 425 -2.81 25.80 8.98
CA LEU A 425 -1.57 25.13 9.37
C LEU A 425 -1.35 25.27 10.89
N GLY A 426 -0.98 24.21 11.57
CA GLY A 426 -0.79 24.18 13.02
C GLY A 426 -2.07 24.14 13.84
N GLY A 427 -1.91 24.39 15.15
CA GLY A 427 -2.98 24.30 16.14
C GLY A 427 -3.36 22.85 16.48
N PRO A 428 -4.41 22.64 17.31
CA PRO A 428 -4.87 21.30 17.63
C PRO A 428 -5.33 20.54 16.38
N THR A 429 -4.79 19.35 16.17
CA THR A 429 -5.07 18.46 15.03
C THR A 429 -5.98 17.30 15.47
N PRO A 430 -7.32 17.50 15.53
CA PRO A 430 -8.23 16.43 15.88
C PRO A 430 -8.16 15.29 14.87
N GLY A 431 -8.56 14.12 15.33
CA GLY A 431 -9.08 13.09 14.45
C GLY A 431 -8.17 11.89 14.32
N TRP A 432 -8.84 10.76 14.12
CA TRP A 432 -8.26 9.47 13.78
C TRP A 432 -8.87 8.99 12.48
N GLN A 433 -8.15 8.11 11.80
CA GLN A 433 -8.68 7.28 10.73
C GLN A 433 -8.36 5.83 11.05
N VAL A 434 -9.36 4.96 10.97
CA VAL A 434 -9.21 3.53 11.27
C VAL A 434 -10.01 2.72 10.27
N TRP A 435 -9.37 1.70 9.69
CA TRP A 435 -9.97 0.74 8.78
C TRP A 435 -9.98 -0.62 9.46
N PHE A 436 -11.13 -1.29 9.41
CA PHE A 436 -11.34 -2.59 10.04
C PHE A 436 -11.68 -3.63 8.99
N GLU A 437 -11.01 -4.78 9.12
CA GLU A 437 -11.04 -5.91 8.23
C GLU A 437 -11.71 -7.11 8.91
N VAL A 438 -12.49 -7.85 8.12
CA VAL A 438 -12.98 -9.19 8.49
C VAL A 438 -12.85 -10.13 7.28
N ASN A 439 -11.85 -11.00 7.29
CA ASN A 439 -11.53 -11.95 6.22
C ASN A 439 -11.52 -11.30 4.80
N GLY A 440 -10.67 -10.31 4.62
CA GLY A 440 -10.47 -9.51 3.40
C GLY A 440 -11.58 -8.49 3.14
N HIS A 441 -12.45 -8.22 4.11
CA HIS A 441 -13.47 -7.18 3.96
C HIS A 441 -13.21 -5.97 4.82
N TRP A 442 -12.88 -4.87 4.15
CA TRP A 442 -12.57 -3.60 4.77
C TRP A 442 -13.77 -2.66 4.83
N GLN A 443 -13.92 -1.97 5.96
CA GLN A 443 -14.70 -0.74 6.08
C GLN A 443 -13.96 0.24 6.99
N GLN A 444 -14.08 1.54 6.71
CA GLN A 444 -13.60 2.59 7.59
C GLN A 444 -14.55 2.77 8.78
N LEU A 445 -14.00 3.02 9.97
CA LEU A 445 -14.78 3.38 11.16
C LEU A 445 -15.22 4.84 11.07
N PRO A 446 -16.53 5.14 11.02
CA PRO A 446 -17.02 6.51 10.99
C PRO A 446 -16.89 7.22 12.34
N GLY A 447 -16.97 8.55 12.30
CA GLY A 447 -17.10 9.40 13.49
C GLY A 447 -15.79 9.72 14.21
N LEU A 448 -14.64 9.33 13.64
CA LEU A 448 -13.33 9.46 14.28
C LEU A 448 -12.62 10.79 13.99
N SER A 449 -13.09 11.61 13.05
CA SER A 449 -12.43 12.85 12.60
C SER A 449 -12.33 13.97 13.66
N ARG A 450 -12.95 13.81 14.83
CA ARG A 450 -12.95 14.79 15.92
C ARG A 450 -12.31 14.31 17.21
N VAL A 451 -11.66 13.14 17.20
CA VAL A 451 -10.99 12.58 18.38
C VAL A 451 -9.91 13.54 18.88
N GLN A 452 -10.07 14.04 20.10
CA GLN A 452 -9.09 14.85 20.84
C GLN A 452 -8.95 14.45 22.30
N THR A 453 -9.94 13.75 22.84
CA THR A 453 -9.99 13.32 24.24
C THR A 453 -10.38 11.84 24.30
N PRO A 454 -10.01 11.13 25.38
CA PRO A 454 -10.52 9.79 25.63
C PRO A 454 -12.05 9.73 25.60
N GLY A 455 -12.61 8.60 25.20
CA GLY A 455 -14.04 8.41 25.12
C GLY A 455 -14.45 7.26 24.21
N THR A 456 -15.73 6.87 24.29
CA THR A 456 -16.28 5.81 23.46
C THR A 456 -17.06 6.40 22.29
N ILE A 457 -16.73 5.95 21.08
CA ILE A 457 -17.43 6.33 19.86
C ILE A 457 -18.27 5.13 19.40
N PRO A 458 -19.61 5.24 19.42
CA PRO A 458 -20.48 4.16 18.98
C PRO A 458 -20.26 3.79 17.51
N GLN A 459 -20.29 2.49 17.23
CA GLN A 459 -20.17 1.95 15.87
C GLN A 459 -21.39 1.09 15.54
N ASN A 460 -21.69 0.97 14.24
CA ASN A 460 -22.75 0.10 13.74
C ASN A 460 -22.34 -0.64 12.47
N LEU A 461 -21.06 -1.02 12.38
CA LEU A 461 -20.55 -1.78 11.25
C LEU A 461 -20.95 -3.24 11.39
N ILE A 462 -21.46 -3.83 10.30
CA ILE A 462 -21.88 -5.22 10.26
C ILE A 462 -21.18 -5.92 9.10
N TYR A 463 -20.57 -7.05 9.41
CA TYR A 463 -19.94 -7.96 8.47
C TYR A 463 -20.72 -9.26 8.49
N THR A 464 -21.03 -9.79 7.32
CA THR A 464 -21.52 -11.17 7.17
C THR A 464 -20.48 -11.94 6.39
N VAL A 465 -19.99 -13.04 6.93
CA VAL A 465 -18.96 -13.88 6.30
C VAL A 465 -19.39 -15.34 6.34
N GLY A 466 -18.95 -16.11 5.35
CA GLY A 466 -19.12 -17.56 5.33
C GLY A 466 -17.73 -18.18 5.39
N ILE A 467 -17.46 -19.00 6.40
CA ILE A 467 -16.15 -19.60 6.61
C ILE A 467 -16.27 -21.12 6.57
N PRO A 468 -15.39 -21.84 5.84
CA PRO A 468 -15.35 -23.31 5.90
C PRO A 468 -15.11 -23.81 7.33
N ALA A 469 -15.63 -24.98 7.68
CA ALA A 469 -15.55 -25.50 9.06
C ALA A 469 -14.13 -25.57 9.65
N GLY A 470 -13.10 -25.82 8.82
CA GLY A 470 -11.69 -25.83 9.22
C GLY A 470 -10.93 -24.52 8.98
N GLY A 471 -11.63 -23.44 8.64
CA GLY A 471 -11.03 -22.12 8.41
C GLY A 471 -10.80 -21.32 9.70
N THR A 472 -10.49 -20.04 9.50
CA THR A 472 -10.23 -19.07 10.57
C THR A 472 -11.02 -17.79 10.28
N LEU A 473 -11.66 -17.24 11.32
CA LEU A 473 -12.15 -15.86 11.33
C LEU A 473 -10.97 -14.96 11.69
N HIS A 474 -10.58 -14.08 10.79
CA HIS A 474 -9.52 -13.10 11.00
C HIS A 474 -10.16 -11.71 11.09
N LEU A 475 -9.72 -10.93 12.08
CA LEU A 475 -10.12 -9.56 12.32
C LEU A 475 -8.85 -8.73 12.44
N HIS A 476 -8.68 -7.76 11.56
CA HIS A 476 -7.55 -6.83 11.60
C HIS A 476 -8.03 -5.37 11.62
N ALA A 477 -7.28 -4.48 12.26
CA ALA A 477 -7.48 -3.05 12.13
C ALA A 477 -6.14 -2.35 11.96
N SER A 478 -6.10 -1.39 11.04
CA SER A 478 -4.99 -0.47 10.84
C SER A 478 -5.53 0.95 10.79
N GLY A 479 -4.74 1.91 11.22
CA GLY A 479 -5.16 3.29 11.33
C GLY A 479 -4.14 4.15 12.06
N LYS A 480 -4.51 5.41 12.27
CA LYS A 480 -3.61 6.39 12.85
C LYS A 480 -4.33 7.55 13.52
N SER A 481 -3.60 8.22 14.42
CA SER A 481 -3.99 9.51 14.97
C SER A 481 -3.37 10.62 14.15
N LEU A 482 -4.20 11.43 13.51
CA LEU A 482 -3.76 12.50 12.61
C LEU A 482 -2.91 13.55 13.34
N ALA A 483 -1.83 13.98 12.70
CA ALA A 483 -1.01 15.09 13.17
C ALA A 483 -1.01 16.23 12.13
N CYS A 484 -0.10 17.20 12.27
CA CYS A 484 -0.09 18.36 11.39
C CYS A 484 0.12 17.98 9.93
N LEU A 485 1.06 17.07 9.65
CA LEU A 485 1.45 16.67 8.29
C LEU A 485 0.24 16.23 7.45
N GLU A 486 -0.47 15.17 7.85
CA GLU A 486 -1.51 14.56 7.02
C GLU A 486 -2.81 15.35 7.06
N ALA A 487 -3.08 16.01 8.20
CA ALA A 487 -4.32 16.74 8.36
C ALA A 487 -4.36 18.05 7.54
N GLN A 488 -3.21 18.58 7.14
CA GLN A 488 -3.12 19.98 6.69
C GLN A 488 -2.23 20.23 5.46
N LEU A 489 -1.35 19.30 5.07
CA LEU A 489 -0.42 19.50 3.94
C LEU A 489 -0.79 18.71 2.66
N TYR A 490 -1.74 17.78 2.72
CA TYR A 490 -2.06 16.92 1.58
C TYR A 490 -2.81 17.64 0.45
N GLY A 491 -2.61 17.18 -0.79
CA GLY A 491 -3.31 17.68 -1.97
C GLY A 491 -2.85 19.08 -2.44
N GLN A 492 -1.67 19.53 -2.01
CA GLN A 492 -1.04 20.79 -2.40
C GLN A 492 0.46 20.60 -2.60
N SER A 493 1.06 21.36 -3.53
CA SER A 493 2.48 21.25 -3.79
C SER A 493 3.29 21.99 -2.71
N ILE A 494 4.50 21.52 -2.41
CA ILE A 494 5.43 22.21 -1.50
C ILE A 494 5.60 23.69 -1.85
N ALA A 495 5.70 24.02 -3.15
CA ALA A 495 5.85 25.42 -3.58
C ALA A 495 4.68 26.30 -3.09
N ARG A 496 3.47 25.74 -3.07
CA ARG A 496 2.28 26.40 -2.57
C ARG A 496 2.34 26.58 -1.06
N ASP A 497 2.64 25.54 -0.31
CA ASP A 497 2.74 25.59 1.15
C ASP A 497 3.84 26.54 1.63
N LEU A 498 4.98 26.55 0.95
CA LEU A 498 6.04 27.53 1.21
C LEU A 498 5.58 28.96 0.99
N THR A 499 4.74 29.20 -0.02
CA THR A 499 4.20 30.54 -0.28
C THR A 499 3.18 30.96 0.78
N LEU A 500 2.39 30.00 1.30
CA LEU A 500 1.36 30.25 2.31
C LEU A 500 1.93 30.45 3.71
N TYR A 501 2.91 29.63 4.09
CA TYR A 501 3.34 29.48 5.48
C TYR A 501 4.85 29.69 5.70
N GLY A 502 5.64 29.66 4.63
CA GLY A 502 7.09 29.74 4.70
C GLY A 502 7.74 28.43 5.14
N LEU A 503 9.08 28.38 4.99
CA LEU A 503 9.86 27.16 5.22
C LEU A 503 9.82 26.68 6.67
N THR A 504 9.87 27.60 7.65
CA THR A 504 9.97 27.23 9.07
C THR A 504 8.71 26.52 9.56
N ASP A 505 7.54 27.12 9.34
CA ASP A 505 6.29 26.53 9.80
C ASP A 505 5.97 25.24 9.04
N GLY A 506 6.20 25.23 7.72
CA GLY A 506 6.02 24.05 6.88
C GLY A 506 6.90 22.89 7.37
N ALA A 507 8.19 23.13 7.59
CA ALA A 507 9.11 22.13 8.12
C ALA A 507 8.70 21.61 9.52
N THR A 508 8.25 22.50 10.42
CA THR A 508 7.76 22.07 11.74
C THR A 508 6.51 21.18 11.62
N CYS A 509 5.58 21.52 10.73
CA CYS A 509 4.40 20.69 10.47
C CYS A 509 4.75 19.34 9.83
N LEU A 510 5.68 19.32 8.88
CA LEU A 510 6.19 18.10 8.25
C LEU A 510 6.83 17.14 9.27
N THR A 511 7.48 17.65 10.30
CA THR A 511 8.04 16.79 11.36
C THR A 511 6.99 16.28 12.37
N ASP A 512 5.77 16.83 12.34
CA ASP A 512 4.66 16.41 13.19
C ASP A 512 3.76 15.44 12.43
N ALA A 513 4.29 14.23 12.23
CA ALA A 513 3.67 13.09 11.57
C ALA A 513 2.65 12.35 12.46
N SER A 514 1.73 11.61 11.84
CA SER A 514 0.71 10.82 12.53
C SER A 514 1.30 9.81 13.52
N LYS A 515 0.49 9.41 14.49
CA LYS A 515 0.90 8.49 15.56
C LYS A 515 0.26 7.12 15.38
N ASP A 516 1.06 6.08 15.62
CA ASP A 516 0.63 4.68 15.60
C ASP A 516 -0.36 4.45 16.74
N ILE A 517 -1.58 4.01 16.42
CA ILE A 517 -2.65 3.73 17.39
C ILE A 517 -2.54 2.30 17.98
N GLY A 518 -1.56 1.53 17.54
CA GLY A 518 -1.32 0.17 17.96
C GLY A 518 -2.11 -0.85 17.15
N ARG A 519 -1.59 -2.07 17.15
CA ARG A 519 -2.09 -3.18 16.34
C ARG A 519 -3.33 -3.82 16.95
N PHE A 520 -4.31 -4.11 16.10
CA PHE A 520 -5.39 -5.04 16.40
C PHE A 520 -5.39 -6.16 15.37
N ASP A 521 -5.13 -7.39 15.81
CA ASP A 521 -5.05 -8.57 14.95
C ASP A 521 -5.48 -9.80 15.73
N ILE A 522 -6.61 -10.40 15.35
CA ILE A 522 -7.23 -11.52 16.05
C ILE A 522 -7.58 -12.63 15.06
N SER A 523 -7.15 -13.84 15.37
CA SER A 523 -7.49 -15.06 14.63
C SER A 523 -8.25 -16.05 15.51
N LEU A 524 -9.43 -16.48 15.05
CA LEU A 524 -10.31 -17.40 15.76
C LEU A 524 -10.63 -18.61 14.88
N SER A 525 -10.07 -19.76 15.24
CA SER A 525 -10.26 -21.00 14.48
C SER A 525 -11.67 -21.58 14.61
N GLY A 526 -12.08 -22.34 13.60
CA GLY A 526 -13.32 -23.10 13.61
C GLY A 526 -13.32 -24.26 14.63
N PRO A 527 -14.51 -24.86 14.89
CA PRO A 527 -15.79 -24.57 14.25
C PRO A 527 -16.62 -23.48 14.95
N ASP A 528 -16.15 -22.97 16.10
CA ASP A 528 -16.90 -21.95 16.85
C ASP A 528 -16.59 -20.52 16.42
N PHE A 529 -15.36 -20.24 15.98
CA PHE A 529 -14.92 -18.91 15.54
C PHE A 529 -15.16 -17.80 16.58
N GLY A 530 -15.21 -18.14 17.88
CA GLY A 530 -15.52 -17.21 18.95
C GLY A 530 -16.98 -16.78 19.03
N SER A 531 -17.93 -17.55 18.46
CA SER A 531 -19.35 -17.23 18.64
C SER A 531 -19.92 -17.65 20.01
N GLY A 532 -19.19 -18.45 20.80
CA GLY A 532 -19.70 -19.02 22.04
C GLY A 532 -20.90 -19.95 21.82
N GLY A 533 -20.97 -20.60 20.66
CA GLY A 533 -22.10 -21.43 20.23
C GLY A 533 -23.29 -20.68 19.63
N SER A 534 -23.44 -19.38 19.88
CA SER A 534 -24.54 -18.58 19.32
C SER A 534 -24.15 -17.12 19.09
N SER A 535 -23.89 -16.36 20.15
CA SER A 535 -23.43 -14.98 20.09
C SER A 535 -22.53 -14.67 21.28
N MET A 536 -21.38 -14.04 21.04
CA MET A 536 -20.44 -13.62 22.08
C MET A 536 -19.95 -12.19 21.83
N ALA A 537 -19.90 -11.39 22.89
CA ALA A 537 -19.39 -10.02 22.86
C ALA A 537 -17.96 -9.98 23.39
N TYR A 538 -17.15 -9.12 22.79
CA TYR A 538 -15.73 -8.94 23.07
C TYR A 538 -15.41 -7.46 23.26
N VAL A 539 -14.42 -7.21 24.11
CA VAL A 539 -13.72 -5.93 24.23
C VAL A 539 -12.24 -6.25 24.21
N THR A 540 -11.56 -5.86 23.13
CA THR A 540 -10.17 -6.24 22.90
C THR A 540 -9.33 -4.97 22.75
N PRO A 541 -8.32 -4.75 23.61
CA PRO A 541 -7.41 -3.62 23.46
C PRO A 541 -6.49 -3.81 22.25
N SER A 542 -6.06 -2.70 21.64
CA SER A 542 -4.90 -2.73 20.74
C SER A 542 -3.62 -3.02 21.52
N VAL A 543 -2.57 -3.44 20.82
CA VAL A 543 -1.26 -3.79 21.37
C VAL A 543 -0.19 -2.93 20.70
N GLY A 544 0.77 -2.42 21.48
CA GLY A 544 1.78 -1.49 20.96
C GLY A 544 1.17 -0.12 20.67
N GLY A 545 1.70 0.60 19.70
CA GLY A 545 1.32 1.98 19.41
C GLY A 545 2.06 3.00 20.28
N ASP A 546 1.96 4.24 19.85
CA ASP A 546 2.56 5.39 20.50
C ASP A 546 1.81 5.80 21.77
N GLY A 547 2.48 6.66 22.53
CA GLY A 547 1.89 7.35 23.68
C GLY A 547 1.65 6.49 24.92
N GLY A 548 1.32 7.18 26.00
CA GLY A 548 1.16 6.54 27.31
C GLY A 548 0.81 7.55 28.39
N THR A 549 1.39 7.37 29.58
CA THR A 549 1.19 8.27 30.71
C THR A 549 2.50 8.80 31.27
N CYS A 550 2.46 10.01 31.82
CA CYS A 550 3.64 10.62 32.44
C CYS A 550 4.09 9.83 33.68
N SER A 551 5.40 9.62 33.83
CA SER A 551 5.99 8.76 34.86
C SER A 551 5.71 9.23 36.30
N ILE A 552 5.58 10.55 36.49
CA ILE A 552 5.23 11.17 37.78
C ILE A 552 3.73 11.44 37.85
N THR A 553 3.19 12.09 36.83
CA THR A 553 1.76 12.40 36.73
C THR A 553 1.02 11.30 35.96
N THR A 554 0.90 10.11 36.57
CA THR A 554 0.41 8.87 35.93
C THR A 554 -1.00 8.91 35.33
N THR A 555 -1.77 9.99 35.55
CA THR A 555 -3.07 10.25 34.93
C THR A 555 -3.00 11.16 33.70
N GLN A 556 -1.89 11.89 33.51
CA GLN A 556 -1.66 12.73 32.35
C GLN A 556 -1.25 11.86 31.17
N LEU A 557 -2.02 11.93 30.10
CA LEU A 557 -1.70 11.28 28.84
C LEU A 557 -0.59 12.07 28.13
N CYS A 558 0.29 11.34 27.46
CA CYS A 558 1.40 11.90 26.70
C CYS A 558 1.59 11.14 25.39
N VAL A 559 2.19 11.82 24.41
CA VAL A 559 2.78 11.23 23.21
C VAL A 559 4.31 11.33 23.30
N THR A 560 4.81 12.41 23.88
CA THR A 560 6.24 12.68 24.07
C THR A 560 6.52 13.15 25.51
N ASP A 561 7.79 13.17 25.91
CA ASP A 561 8.21 13.72 27.20
C ASP A 561 7.81 15.20 27.38
N ALA A 562 7.69 15.96 26.28
CA ALA A 562 7.30 17.36 26.32
C ALA A 562 5.85 17.58 26.77
N ASP A 563 5.01 16.54 26.73
CA ASP A 563 3.64 16.58 27.23
C ASP A 563 3.58 16.48 28.76
N CYS A 564 4.69 16.12 29.41
CA CYS A 564 4.75 15.87 30.84
C CYS A 564 5.17 17.11 31.65
N PRO A 565 4.40 17.50 32.68
CA PRO A 565 4.57 18.77 33.38
C PRO A 565 5.79 18.83 34.31
N GLY A 566 6.36 17.69 34.71
CA GLY A 566 7.48 17.63 35.64
C GLY A 566 8.87 17.92 35.04
N GLY A 567 8.94 18.43 33.80
CA GLY A 567 10.20 18.73 33.12
C GLY A 567 11.02 17.48 32.84
N PRO A 568 12.36 17.57 32.73
CA PRO A 568 13.21 16.45 32.28
C PRO A 568 13.17 15.17 33.13
N SER A 569 12.58 15.22 34.34
CA SER A 569 12.40 14.06 35.23
C SER A 569 11.06 13.36 35.08
N ASP A 570 10.11 13.94 34.35
CA ASP A 570 8.80 13.36 34.06
C ASP A 570 8.78 12.96 32.58
N THR A 571 8.80 11.66 32.32
CA THR A 571 8.94 11.10 30.98
C THR A 571 7.66 10.40 30.57
N CYS A 572 7.39 10.35 29.28
CA CYS A 572 6.26 9.62 28.74
C CYS A 572 6.54 8.11 28.78
N VAL A 573 5.83 7.41 29.65
CA VAL A 573 5.92 5.95 29.76
C VAL A 573 4.90 5.35 28.81
N VAL A 574 5.38 4.82 27.68
CA VAL A 574 4.54 4.12 26.70
C VAL A 574 3.86 2.94 27.38
N THR A 575 2.53 2.98 27.46
CA THR A 575 1.74 1.90 28.05
C THR A 575 1.29 0.88 27.01
N GLY A 576 1.34 1.25 25.74
CA GLY A 576 0.73 0.51 24.63
C GLY A 576 -0.81 0.48 24.72
N GLY A 577 -1.44 0.20 23.58
CA GLY A 577 -2.88 0.06 23.46
C GLY A 577 -3.65 1.37 23.58
N SER A 578 -3.69 2.16 22.50
CA SER A 578 -4.37 3.47 22.51
C SER A 578 -5.91 3.36 22.44
N TYR A 579 -6.47 2.19 22.12
CA TYR A 579 -7.92 1.97 22.06
C TYR A 579 -8.35 0.54 22.43
N LYS A 580 -9.65 0.34 22.62
CA LYS A 580 -10.30 -0.99 22.64
C LYS A 580 -11.41 -1.05 21.59
N LEU A 581 -11.52 -2.18 20.90
CA LEU A 581 -12.65 -2.45 20.00
C LEU A 581 -13.71 -3.30 20.70
N HIS A 582 -14.95 -2.84 20.60
CA HIS A 582 -16.14 -3.54 21.08
C HIS A 582 -16.83 -4.19 19.88
N TYR A 583 -16.98 -5.51 19.93
CA TYR A 583 -17.61 -6.25 18.84
C TYR A 583 -18.35 -7.48 19.33
N THR A 584 -19.25 -7.99 18.50
CA THR A 584 -20.00 -9.22 18.74
C THR A 584 -19.83 -10.15 17.57
N ILE A 585 -19.53 -11.42 17.83
CA ILE A 585 -19.50 -12.49 16.84
C ILE A 585 -20.71 -13.37 17.09
N SER A 586 -21.51 -13.62 16.04
CA SER A 586 -22.74 -14.41 16.14
C SER A 586 -22.93 -15.33 14.95
N LYS A 587 -23.61 -16.46 15.18
CA LYS A 587 -24.14 -17.36 14.15
C LYS A 587 -25.58 -16.94 13.85
N PRO A 588 -25.85 -16.37 12.66
CA PRO A 588 -27.16 -15.82 12.31
C PRO A 588 -28.22 -16.88 11.99
#